data_AF-A0A4P2QPX2-F1
#
_entry.id   AF-A0A4P2QPX2-F1
#
_cell.length_a   1.000
_cell.length_b   1.000
_cell.length_c   1.000
_cell.angle_alpha   90.00
_cell.angle_beta   90.00
_cell.angle_gamma   90.00
#
_symmetry.space_group_name_H-M   'P 1'
#
loop_
_entity.id
_entity.type
_entity.pdbx_description
1 polymer ?
#
loop_
_entity_poly.entity_id
_entity_poly.type
_entity_poly.pdbx_seq_one_letter_code
_entity_poly.pdbx_strand_id
1 'polypeptide(L)'
;MTPAERERLLVGILESLSDPRSAMAEGRPHQKAKGRAIDMLTLHFGSTGRVIYLAEELAVLYPGEDVFVPDILAVLDVPQPEDDPRMAWVVAEEGRGLSLVLKVLHQGDRNKDLVANVERYARLRIPEYFVYDRLRQQVHGYRLPGPDAPRYQRIVPQMGRYSSAVLGLDLAVSGGKLQFFYGMAELFGSADLIDRLQGMMSDLETRAEQAQAQAEQAMLGLREALLAALEMRGRPCPEPVRARVLSCQEPAMLHRWLMRAMSESSLDDVFAE
;
A
#
# COMPACT_ATOMS: atom_id res chain seq x y z
N MET A 1 -28.47 -17.45 31.46
CA MET A 1 -29.13 -16.96 30.23
C MET A 1 -29.27 -18.14 29.28
N THR A 2 -30.50 -18.54 28.98
CA THR A 2 -30.81 -19.62 28.04
C THR A 2 -30.49 -19.20 26.59
N PRO A 3 -30.35 -20.15 25.64
CA PRO A 3 -30.15 -19.80 24.23
C PRO A 3 -31.24 -18.85 23.68
N ALA A 4 -32.50 -19.05 24.06
CA ALA A 4 -33.62 -18.19 23.67
C ALA A 4 -33.62 -16.81 24.36
N GLU A 5 -32.99 -16.67 25.52
CA GLU A 5 -32.75 -15.37 26.16
C GLU A 5 -31.58 -14.63 25.50
N ARG A 6 -30.55 -15.35 25.06
CA ARG A 6 -29.43 -14.80 24.29
C ARG A 6 -29.89 -14.26 22.94
N GLU A 7 -30.74 -15.02 22.24
CA GLU A 7 -31.29 -14.62 20.94
C GLU A 7 -32.18 -13.38 21.05
N ARG A 8 -33.06 -13.31 22.06
CA ARG A 8 -33.87 -12.11 22.32
C ARG A 8 -33.04 -10.88 22.68
N LEU A 9 -31.94 -11.08 23.43
CA LEU A 9 -30.99 -10.00 23.73
C LEU A 9 -30.29 -9.52 22.44
N LEU A 10 -29.85 -10.44 21.59
CA LEU A 10 -29.20 -10.11 20.32
C LEU A 10 -30.16 -9.42 19.34
N VAL A 11 -31.41 -9.86 19.25
CA VAL A 11 -32.46 -9.19 18.46
C VAL A 11 -32.73 -7.79 18.99
N GLY A 12 -32.86 -7.61 20.31
CA GLY A 12 -33.04 -6.28 20.90
C GLY A 12 -31.84 -5.35 20.67
N ILE A 13 -30.62 -5.89 20.65
CA ILE A 13 -29.41 -5.14 20.28
C ILE A 13 -29.44 -4.78 18.78
N LEU A 14 -29.76 -5.71 17.89
CA LEU A 14 -29.90 -5.48 16.45
C LEU A 14 -30.98 -4.44 16.12
N GLU A 15 -32.12 -4.49 16.80
CA GLU A 15 -33.19 -3.49 16.68
C GLU A 15 -32.74 -2.11 17.20
N SER A 16 -31.93 -2.07 18.26
CA SER A 16 -31.33 -0.80 18.74
C SER A 16 -30.28 -0.23 17.79
N LEU A 17 -29.65 -1.09 16.99
CA LEU A 17 -28.72 -0.74 15.91
C LEU A 17 -29.45 -0.35 14.61
N SER A 18 -30.79 -0.46 14.57
CA SER A 18 -31.62 -0.26 13.37
C SER A 18 -31.95 1.20 13.04
N ASP A 19 -31.28 2.20 13.66
CA ASP A 19 -31.32 3.57 13.13
C ASP A 19 -30.67 3.57 11.73
N PRO A 20 -31.39 3.94 10.66
CA PRO A 20 -30.82 4.01 9.32
C PRO A 20 -29.53 4.82 9.27
N ARG A 21 -29.36 5.85 10.12
CA ARG A 21 -28.11 6.64 10.19
C ARG A 21 -26.95 5.83 10.76
N SER A 22 -27.20 4.98 11.76
CA SER A 22 -26.20 4.06 12.32
C SER A 22 -25.82 2.98 11.31
N ALA A 23 -26.78 2.44 10.57
CA ALA A 23 -26.50 1.47 9.50
C ALA A 23 -25.75 2.11 8.30
N MET A 24 -26.10 3.33 7.91
CA MET A 24 -25.43 4.08 6.83
C MET A 24 -24.03 4.59 7.24
N ALA A 25 -23.76 4.74 8.54
CA ALA A 25 -22.44 5.10 9.04
C ALA A 25 -21.39 4.04 8.69
N GLU A 26 -21.77 2.75 8.67
CA GLU A 26 -20.93 1.60 8.30
C GLU A 26 -20.95 1.26 6.80
N GLY A 27 -21.45 2.17 5.95
CA GLY A 27 -21.49 1.95 4.50
C GLY A 27 -20.09 1.74 3.87
N ARG A 28 -20.05 1.19 2.65
CA ARG A 28 -18.79 0.87 1.94
C ARG A 28 -17.70 1.96 1.97
N PRO A 29 -17.99 3.27 1.86
CA PRO A 29 -16.96 4.31 1.95
C PRO A 29 -16.25 4.38 3.31
N HIS A 30 -16.95 4.07 4.39
CA HIS A 30 -16.40 4.00 5.75
C HIS A 30 -15.55 2.75 5.91
N GLN A 31 -16.10 1.57 5.58
CA GLN A 31 -15.36 0.30 5.60
C GLN A 31 -14.07 0.35 4.77
N LYS A 32 -14.12 0.91 3.55
CA LYS A 32 -12.92 1.06 2.69
C LYS A 32 -11.88 1.99 3.30
N ALA A 33 -12.30 3.03 4.03
CA ALA A 33 -11.36 3.94 4.69
C ALA A 33 -10.68 3.28 5.91
N LYS A 34 -11.42 2.48 6.70
CA LYS A 34 -10.87 1.66 7.79
C LYS A 34 -9.86 0.64 7.26
N GLY A 35 -10.30 -0.19 6.30
CA GLY A 35 -9.49 -1.23 5.70
C GLY A 35 -8.19 -0.69 5.06
N ARG A 36 -8.23 0.48 4.42
CA ARG A 36 -7.00 1.11 3.91
C ARG A 36 -6.08 1.58 5.03
N ALA A 37 -6.63 2.16 6.09
CA ALA A 37 -5.82 2.65 7.20
C ALA A 37 -5.13 1.51 7.96
N ILE A 38 -5.85 0.42 8.25
CA ILE A 38 -5.25 -0.75 8.90
C ILE A 38 -4.18 -1.39 8.01
N ASP A 39 -4.44 -1.55 6.71
CA ASP A 39 -3.49 -2.11 5.73
C ASP A 39 -2.18 -1.31 5.66
N MET A 40 -2.26 0.03 5.54
CA MET A 40 -1.07 0.90 5.54
C MET A 40 -0.26 0.79 6.83
N LEU A 41 -0.94 0.76 7.99
CA LEU A 41 -0.28 0.68 9.29
C LEU A 41 0.36 -0.70 9.51
N THR A 42 -0.35 -1.79 9.19
CA THR A 42 0.15 -3.16 9.29
C THR A 42 1.39 -3.36 8.43
N LEU A 43 1.38 -2.92 7.16
CA LEU A 43 2.55 -2.99 6.28
C LEU A 43 3.73 -2.20 6.83
N HIS A 44 3.49 -0.97 7.29
CA HIS A 44 4.55 -0.11 7.81
C HIS A 44 5.22 -0.71 9.06
N PHE A 45 4.44 -1.11 10.06
CA PHE A 45 5.01 -1.65 11.29
C PHE A 45 5.60 -3.04 11.10
N GLY A 46 5.03 -3.86 10.22
CA GLY A 46 5.64 -5.12 9.79
C GLY A 46 7.01 -4.93 9.14
N SER A 47 7.17 -3.89 8.30
CA SER A 47 8.45 -3.60 7.62
C SER A 47 9.50 -2.94 8.51
N THR A 48 9.09 -2.15 9.51
CA THR A 48 9.99 -1.43 10.42
C THR A 48 10.39 -2.24 11.66
N GLY A 49 9.70 -3.36 11.92
CA GLY A 49 9.94 -4.20 13.09
C GLY A 49 9.48 -3.59 14.41
N ARG A 50 8.72 -2.48 14.38
CA ARG A 50 8.18 -1.86 15.58
C ARG A 50 6.99 -2.68 16.09
N VAL A 51 7.05 -3.11 17.34
CA VAL A 51 6.01 -3.95 17.94
C VAL A 51 4.81 -3.09 18.35
N ILE A 52 3.68 -3.30 17.68
CA ILE A 52 2.41 -2.64 17.95
C ILE A 52 1.28 -3.59 17.58
N TYR A 53 0.31 -3.73 18.46
CA TYR A 53 -0.91 -4.47 18.20
C TYR A 53 -1.91 -3.54 17.53
N LEU A 54 -2.46 -3.95 16.39
CA LEU A 54 -3.45 -3.21 15.62
C LEU A 54 -4.69 -4.06 15.41
N ALA A 55 -5.86 -3.51 15.69
CA ALA A 55 -7.12 -4.18 15.38
C ALA A 55 -8.14 -3.20 14.83
N GLU A 56 -8.99 -3.69 13.93
CA GLU A 56 -10.21 -3.03 13.51
C GLU A 56 -11.42 -3.72 14.11
N GLU A 57 -12.41 -2.93 14.54
CA GLU A 57 -13.70 -3.43 15.05
C GLU A 57 -13.63 -4.44 16.21
N LEU A 58 -12.53 -4.47 16.97
CA LEU A 58 -12.38 -5.32 18.13
C LEU A 58 -13.05 -4.70 19.37
N ALA A 59 -13.86 -5.46 20.09
CA ALA A 59 -14.48 -4.99 21.33
C ALA A 59 -13.44 -4.68 22.40
N VAL A 60 -13.65 -3.61 23.17
CA VAL A 60 -12.73 -3.14 24.21
C VAL A 60 -13.46 -3.00 25.53
N LEU A 61 -12.88 -3.60 26.58
CA LEU A 61 -13.46 -3.66 27.91
C LEU A 61 -12.51 -3.01 28.91
N TYR A 62 -12.91 -1.85 29.43
CA TYR A 62 -12.28 -1.20 30.58
C TYR A 62 -13.10 -1.52 31.84
N PRO A 63 -12.46 -1.75 33.00
CA PRO A 63 -13.18 -1.97 34.25
C PRO A 63 -14.12 -0.82 34.60
N GLY A 64 -15.39 -1.14 34.89
CA GLY A 64 -16.40 -0.14 35.29
C GLY A 64 -16.93 0.75 34.17
N GLU A 65 -16.63 0.43 32.91
CA GLU A 65 -17.03 1.20 31.74
C GLU A 65 -17.81 0.33 30.75
N ASP A 66 -18.76 0.92 30.04
CA ASP A 66 -19.53 0.20 29.02
C ASP A 66 -18.60 -0.35 27.92
N VAL A 67 -18.94 -1.49 27.32
CA VAL A 67 -18.17 -2.01 26.20
C VAL A 67 -18.26 -1.05 25.01
N PHE A 68 -17.15 -0.88 24.28
CA PHE A 68 -17.16 -0.13 23.03
C PHE A 68 -16.29 -0.79 21.97
N VAL A 69 -16.54 -0.43 20.72
CA VAL A 69 -15.84 -0.97 19.55
C VAL A 69 -15.29 0.22 18.75
N PRO A 70 -13.98 0.52 18.84
CA PRO A 70 -13.35 1.51 17.99
C PRO A 70 -13.23 1.00 16.55
N ASP A 71 -13.17 1.92 15.59
CA ASP A 71 -12.94 1.55 14.19
C ASP A 71 -11.56 0.95 14.01
N ILE A 72 -10.54 1.61 14.58
CA ILE A 72 -9.16 1.13 14.65
C ILE A 72 -8.62 1.44 16.05
N LEU A 73 -7.93 0.47 16.64
CA LEU A 73 -7.17 0.64 17.87
C LEU A 73 -5.70 0.28 17.67
N ALA A 74 -4.85 0.85 18.51
CA ALA A 74 -3.44 0.49 18.61
C ALA A 74 -3.01 0.33 20.06
N VAL A 75 -2.16 -0.67 20.33
CA VAL A 75 -1.52 -0.88 21.63
C VAL A 75 -0.03 -1.09 21.43
N LEU A 76 0.78 -0.20 22.00
CA LEU A 76 2.23 -0.27 21.87
C LEU A 76 2.81 -1.46 22.61
N ASP A 77 3.90 -1.98 22.06
CA ASP A 77 4.75 -3.01 22.66
C ASP A 77 3.98 -4.31 23.00
N VAL A 78 2.95 -4.61 22.19
CA VAL A 78 2.20 -5.86 22.24
C VAL A 78 2.37 -6.58 20.91
N PRO A 79 2.87 -7.83 20.91
CA PRO A 79 2.97 -8.61 19.69
C PRO A 79 1.59 -9.05 19.21
N GLN A 80 1.44 -9.08 17.89
CA GLN A 80 0.25 -9.58 17.21
C GLN A 80 0.64 -10.81 16.37
N PRO A 81 0.43 -12.03 16.89
CA PRO A 81 0.64 -13.25 16.09
C PRO A 81 -0.40 -13.32 14.95
N GLU A 82 -0.07 -14.06 13.90
CA GLU A 82 -0.98 -14.26 12.76
C GLU A 82 -2.30 -14.93 13.19
N ASP A 83 -2.20 -15.97 14.03
CA ASP A 83 -3.34 -16.67 14.63
C ASP A 83 -3.70 -16.11 16.01
N ASP A 84 -3.94 -14.79 16.11
CA ASP A 84 -4.31 -14.17 17.39
C ASP A 84 -5.73 -14.61 17.85
N PRO A 85 -5.88 -15.30 19.01
CA PRO A 85 -7.17 -15.80 19.47
C PRO A 85 -8.02 -14.75 20.19
N ARG A 86 -7.54 -13.50 20.33
CA ARG A 86 -8.27 -12.45 21.05
C ARG A 86 -9.58 -12.10 20.35
N MET A 87 -10.68 -12.32 21.06
CA MET A 87 -12.02 -11.88 20.63
C MET A 87 -12.36 -10.46 21.10
N ALA A 88 -11.59 -9.93 22.05
CA ALA A 88 -11.73 -8.58 22.59
C ALA A 88 -10.42 -8.14 23.25
N TRP A 89 -10.24 -6.82 23.40
CA TRP A 89 -9.21 -6.24 24.25
C TRP A 89 -9.75 -6.02 25.67
N VAL A 90 -9.43 -6.94 26.59
CA VAL A 90 -9.85 -6.85 27.99
C VAL A 90 -8.73 -6.23 28.81
N VAL A 91 -8.85 -4.95 29.17
CA VAL A 91 -7.77 -4.19 29.83
C VAL A 91 -7.32 -4.81 31.15
N ALA A 92 -8.24 -5.43 31.89
CA ALA A 92 -7.93 -6.13 33.14
C ALA A 92 -7.07 -7.38 32.94
N GLU A 93 -7.20 -8.06 31.80
CA GLU A 93 -6.43 -9.27 31.46
C GLU A 93 -5.09 -8.90 30.81
N GLU A 94 -5.10 -7.91 29.91
CA GLU A 94 -3.90 -7.44 29.21
C GLU A 94 -2.98 -6.58 30.10
N GLY A 95 -3.49 -6.09 31.23
CA GLY A 95 -2.76 -5.20 32.14
C GLY A 95 -2.42 -3.82 31.57
N ARG A 96 -2.96 -3.47 30.39
CA ARG A 96 -2.72 -2.20 29.71
C ARG A 96 -3.92 -1.74 28.88
N GLY A 97 -4.08 -0.43 28.83
CA GLY A 97 -5.09 0.23 27.99
C GLY A 97 -4.64 0.43 26.56
N LEU A 98 -5.54 0.97 25.73
CA LEU A 98 -5.23 1.37 24.37
C LEU A 98 -4.22 2.52 24.36
N SER A 99 -3.31 2.48 23.39
CA SER A 99 -2.36 3.57 23.15
C SER A 99 -2.92 4.63 22.20
N LEU A 100 -3.74 4.21 21.23
CA LEU A 100 -4.43 5.11 20.32
C LEU A 100 -5.75 4.52 19.84
N VAL A 101 -6.70 5.42 19.58
CA VAL A 101 -7.93 5.10 18.83
C VAL A 101 -7.98 5.99 17.58
N LEU A 102 -8.36 5.42 16.44
CA LEU A 102 -8.66 6.14 15.21
C LEU A 102 -10.08 5.82 14.76
N LYS A 103 -10.93 6.85 14.71
CA LYS A 103 -12.32 6.77 14.24
C LYS A 103 -12.42 7.30 12.82
N VAL A 104 -13.16 6.60 11.96
CA VAL A 104 -13.62 7.10 10.67
C VAL A 104 -15.06 7.58 10.85
N LEU A 105 -15.30 8.85 10.59
CA LEU A 105 -16.61 9.48 10.72
C LEU A 105 -17.15 9.77 9.31
N HIS A 106 -18.37 9.30 9.02
CA HIS A 106 -19.04 9.54 7.74
C HIS A 106 -20.42 10.21 7.94
N GLN A 107 -21.51 9.44 7.91
CA GLN A 107 -22.88 9.91 8.17
C GLN A 107 -23.34 9.70 9.63
N GLY A 108 -22.45 9.23 10.51
CA GLY A 108 -22.74 8.99 11.93
C GLY A 108 -22.84 10.26 12.78
N ASP A 109 -23.05 10.06 14.09
CA ASP A 109 -23.20 11.13 15.06
C ASP A 109 -21.85 11.82 15.37
N ARG A 110 -21.73 13.07 14.90
CA ARG A 110 -20.56 13.93 15.14
C ARG A 110 -20.39 14.32 16.60
N ASN A 111 -21.48 14.50 17.35
CA ASN A 111 -21.38 14.87 18.76
C ASN A 111 -20.77 13.70 19.55
N LYS A 112 -21.24 12.48 19.26
CA LYS A 112 -20.63 11.26 19.80
C LYS A 112 -19.12 11.21 19.55
N ASP A 113 -18.70 11.33 18.30
CA ASP A 113 -17.28 11.13 17.95
C ASP A 113 -16.36 12.32 18.28
N LEU A 114 -16.85 13.56 18.20
CA LEU A 114 -16.02 14.77 18.39
C LEU A 114 -16.15 15.40 19.79
N VAL A 115 -17.08 14.93 20.62
CA VAL A 115 -17.29 15.43 21.98
C VAL A 115 -17.34 14.29 23.00
N ALA A 116 -18.34 13.40 22.91
CA ALA A 116 -18.55 12.37 23.95
C ALA A 116 -17.37 11.39 24.02
N ASN A 117 -16.89 10.90 22.88
CA ASN A 117 -15.73 10.01 22.81
C ASN A 117 -14.43 10.71 23.21
N VAL A 118 -14.28 12.00 22.89
CA VAL A 118 -13.12 12.79 23.33
C VAL A 118 -13.07 12.84 24.86
N GLU A 119 -14.19 13.14 25.52
CA GLU A 119 -14.24 13.15 26.98
C GLU A 119 -14.06 11.76 27.59
N ARG A 120 -14.71 10.75 27.00
CA ARG A 120 -14.65 9.37 27.45
C ARG A 120 -13.22 8.82 27.37
N TYR A 121 -12.59 8.88 26.21
CA TYR A 121 -11.26 8.29 26.01
C TYR A 121 -10.17 9.02 26.81
N ALA A 122 -10.34 10.32 27.10
CA ALA A 122 -9.49 11.02 28.05
C ALA A 122 -9.61 10.44 29.47
N ARG A 123 -10.83 10.14 29.95
CA ARG A 123 -11.02 9.49 31.26
C ARG A 123 -10.41 8.09 31.31
N LEU A 124 -10.49 7.34 30.21
CA LEU A 124 -9.86 6.02 30.05
C LEU A 124 -8.32 6.08 29.90
N ARG A 125 -7.73 7.27 29.92
CA ARG A 125 -6.28 7.51 29.79
C ARG A 125 -5.68 6.99 28.48
N ILE A 126 -6.47 6.96 27.41
CA ILE A 126 -5.97 6.62 26.07
C ILE A 126 -5.10 7.81 25.59
N PRO A 127 -3.80 7.64 25.33
CA PRO A 127 -2.89 8.75 25.05
C PRO A 127 -3.30 9.64 23.86
N GLU A 128 -3.75 9.03 22.77
CA GLU A 128 -4.13 9.73 21.55
C GLU A 128 -5.46 9.25 20.96
N TYR A 129 -6.23 10.18 20.45
CA TYR A 129 -7.46 9.90 19.73
C TYR A 129 -7.52 10.72 18.45
N PHE A 130 -7.78 10.06 17.33
CA PHE A 130 -7.94 10.70 16.02
C PHE A 130 -9.31 10.41 15.43
N VAL A 131 -9.87 11.39 14.74
CA VAL A 131 -11.11 11.25 13.96
C VAL A 131 -10.85 11.74 12.55
N TYR A 132 -11.02 10.85 11.57
CA TYR A 132 -11.08 11.21 10.16
C TYR A 132 -12.56 11.46 9.78
N ASP A 133 -12.99 12.72 9.73
CA ASP A 133 -14.28 13.10 9.16
C ASP A 133 -14.20 13.01 7.63
N ARG A 134 -14.56 11.84 7.11
CA ARG A 134 -14.54 11.53 5.69
C ARG A 134 -15.52 12.40 4.90
N LEU A 135 -16.68 12.76 5.45
CA LEU A 135 -17.61 13.60 4.71
C LEU A 135 -17.04 15.02 4.53
N ARG A 136 -16.33 15.53 5.54
CA ARG A 136 -15.72 16.87 5.52
C ARG A 136 -14.27 16.90 5.03
N GLN A 137 -13.67 15.74 4.78
CA GLN A 137 -12.27 15.62 4.39
C GLN A 137 -11.32 16.30 5.39
N GLN A 138 -11.54 16.02 6.69
CA GLN A 138 -10.77 16.61 7.79
C GLN A 138 -10.27 15.53 8.76
N VAL A 139 -9.12 15.79 9.37
CA VAL A 139 -8.62 15.03 10.51
C VAL A 139 -8.73 15.89 11.76
N HIS A 140 -9.18 15.28 12.86
CA HIS A 140 -9.13 15.84 14.20
C HIS A 140 -8.17 14.98 15.02
N GLY A 141 -7.19 15.60 15.68
CA GLY A 141 -6.29 14.91 16.59
C GLY A 141 -6.43 15.44 18.01
N TYR A 142 -6.37 14.55 18.98
CA TYR A 142 -6.48 14.82 20.41
C TYR A 142 -5.38 14.05 21.14
N ARG A 143 -4.66 14.71 22.05
CA ARG A 143 -3.56 14.12 22.83
C ARG A 143 -3.66 14.49 24.30
N LEU A 144 -3.43 13.52 25.19
CA LEU A 144 -3.27 13.81 26.61
C LEU A 144 -1.90 14.45 26.83
N PRO A 145 -1.81 15.63 27.48
CA PRO A 145 -0.52 16.28 27.74
C PRO A 145 0.35 15.51 28.74
N GLY A 146 -0.20 14.52 29.44
CA GLY A 146 0.51 13.59 30.31
C GLY A 146 -0.41 12.46 30.81
N PRO A 147 0.15 11.43 31.48
CA PRO A 147 -0.61 10.25 31.90
C PRO A 147 -1.80 10.57 32.81
N ASP A 148 -1.64 11.53 33.72
CA ASP A 148 -2.67 11.91 34.68
C ASP A 148 -3.57 13.06 34.21
N ALA A 149 -3.38 13.56 32.99
CA ALA A 149 -4.13 14.69 32.46
C ALA A 149 -5.62 14.34 32.26
N PRO A 150 -6.56 15.09 32.86
CA PRO A 150 -7.97 14.71 32.90
C PRO A 150 -8.70 14.91 31.57
N ARG A 151 -8.09 15.62 30.61
CA ARG A 151 -8.70 16.02 29.34
C ARG A 151 -7.65 16.06 28.23
N TYR A 152 -8.09 15.77 27.03
CA TYR A 152 -7.29 15.96 25.82
C TYR A 152 -7.05 17.44 25.51
N GLN A 153 -5.94 17.69 24.83
CA GLN A 153 -5.70 18.90 24.05
C GLN A 153 -5.81 18.58 22.56
N ARG A 154 -6.29 19.54 21.75
CA ARG A 154 -6.30 19.37 20.29
C ARG A 154 -4.87 19.44 19.76
N ILE A 155 -4.54 18.50 18.88
CA ILE A 155 -3.30 18.52 18.11
C ILE A 155 -3.46 19.58 17.01
N VAL A 156 -2.56 20.56 17.00
CA VAL A 156 -2.50 21.58 15.95
C VAL A 156 -1.70 21.01 14.77
N PRO A 157 -2.27 20.99 13.56
CA PRO A 157 -1.56 20.45 12.41
C PRO A 157 -0.39 21.34 12.03
N GLN A 158 0.73 20.73 11.63
CA GLN A 158 1.89 21.41 11.05
C GLN A 158 1.91 21.11 9.56
N MET A 159 1.89 22.14 8.72
CA MET A 159 1.81 22.00 7.25
C MET A 159 0.66 21.08 6.80
N GLY A 160 -0.50 21.15 7.49
CA GLY A 160 -1.68 20.34 7.21
C GLY A 160 -1.61 18.89 7.72
N ARG A 161 -0.54 18.52 8.45
CA ARG A 161 -0.33 17.18 8.99
C ARG A 161 -0.49 17.15 10.51
N TYR A 162 -1.20 16.16 11.02
CA TYR A 162 -1.40 15.92 12.44
C TYR A 162 -0.43 14.85 12.93
N SER A 163 0.53 15.24 13.76
CA SER A 163 1.57 14.31 14.22
C SER A 163 1.07 13.44 15.36
N SER A 164 1.22 12.11 15.23
CA SER A 164 0.97 11.10 16.27
C SER A 164 2.29 10.68 16.91
N ALA A 165 2.41 10.89 18.21
CA ALA A 165 3.56 10.44 18.99
C ALA A 165 3.47 8.94 19.26
N VAL A 166 2.24 8.40 19.35
CA VAL A 166 2.01 6.96 19.52
C VAL A 166 2.45 6.21 18.28
N LEU A 167 2.00 6.61 17.08
CA LEU A 167 2.35 5.91 15.85
C LEU A 167 3.73 6.29 15.33
N GLY A 168 4.30 7.42 15.74
CA GLY A 168 5.51 7.97 15.11
C GLY A 168 5.26 8.34 13.64
N LEU A 169 4.02 8.69 13.32
CA LEU A 169 3.52 8.98 11.98
C LEU A 169 2.73 10.28 11.98
N ASP A 170 2.69 10.93 10.84
CA ASP A 170 1.82 12.06 10.59
C ASP A 170 0.56 11.62 9.83
N LEU A 171 -0.60 12.18 10.19
CA LEU A 171 -1.88 11.93 9.53
C LEU A 171 -2.29 13.17 8.74
N ALA A 172 -2.75 12.98 7.51
CA ALA A 172 -3.35 14.05 6.72
C ALA A 172 -4.45 13.52 5.80
N VAL A 173 -5.22 14.44 5.24
CA VAL A 173 -6.09 14.12 4.10
C VAL A 173 -5.37 14.50 2.82
N SER A 174 -5.09 13.54 1.97
CA SER A 174 -4.44 13.71 0.66
C SER A 174 -5.27 13.00 -0.41
N GLY A 175 -5.52 13.63 -1.55
CA GLY A 175 -6.28 13.01 -2.66
C GLY A 175 -7.67 12.47 -2.27
N GLY A 176 -8.35 13.10 -1.29
CA GLY A 176 -9.67 12.65 -0.85
C GLY A 176 -9.67 11.44 0.10
N LYS A 177 -8.50 11.04 0.61
CA LYS A 177 -8.29 9.88 1.48
C LYS A 177 -7.46 10.25 2.71
N LEU A 178 -7.69 9.55 3.83
CA LEU A 178 -6.77 9.56 4.96
C LEU A 178 -5.45 8.93 4.51
N GLN A 179 -4.36 9.59 4.86
CA GLN A 179 -3.02 9.22 4.47
C GLN A 179 -2.07 9.37 5.66
N PHE A 180 -1.12 8.43 5.78
CA PHE A 180 -0.07 8.46 6.79
C PHE A 180 1.28 8.78 6.16
N PHE A 181 2.14 9.41 6.95
CA PHE A 181 3.50 9.76 6.54
C PHE A 181 4.52 9.38 7.61
N TYR A 182 5.64 8.82 7.17
CA TYR A 182 6.85 8.65 7.98
C TYR A 182 7.89 9.66 7.53
N GLY A 183 8.08 10.73 8.32
CA GLY A 183 8.81 11.91 7.88
C GLY A 183 8.16 12.54 6.64
N MET A 184 8.91 12.59 5.53
CA MET A 184 8.37 13.12 4.26
C MET A 184 7.74 12.06 3.36
N ALA A 185 7.93 10.77 3.67
CA ALA A 185 7.45 9.67 2.84
C ALA A 185 5.99 9.34 3.14
N GLU A 186 5.17 9.26 2.10
CA GLU A 186 3.80 8.73 2.16
C GLU A 186 3.85 7.21 2.35
N LEU A 187 3.01 6.67 3.25
CA LEU A 187 2.82 5.23 3.38
C LEU A 187 1.92 4.70 2.27
N PHE A 188 2.21 3.49 1.79
CA PHE A 188 1.43 2.84 0.74
C PHE A 188 0.69 1.63 1.33
N GLY A 189 -0.55 1.45 0.89
CA GLY A 189 -1.28 0.20 1.14
C GLY A 189 -0.88 -0.89 0.15
N SER A 190 -1.32 -2.12 0.39
CA SER A 190 -1.08 -3.29 -0.45
C SER A 190 -1.51 -3.05 -1.89
N ALA A 191 -2.68 -2.44 -2.10
CA ALA A 191 -3.19 -2.12 -3.45
C ALA A 191 -2.28 -1.11 -4.18
N ASP A 192 -1.83 -0.06 -3.49
CA ASP A 192 -0.95 0.95 -4.08
C ASP A 192 0.41 0.33 -4.47
N LEU A 193 0.91 -0.61 -3.65
CA LEU A 193 2.14 -1.36 -3.94
C LEU A 193 1.99 -2.32 -5.12
N ILE A 194 0.86 -3.04 -5.21
CA ILE A 194 0.57 -3.95 -6.33
C ILE A 194 0.49 -3.17 -7.65
N ASP A 195 -0.27 -2.06 -7.68
CA ASP A 195 -0.40 -1.23 -8.87
C ASP A 195 0.97 -0.71 -9.35
N ARG A 196 1.83 -0.31 -8.40
CA ARG A 196 3.19 0.15 -8.70
C ARG A 196 4.07 -0.97 -9.26
N LEU A 197 4.01 -2.17 -8.67
CA LEU A 197 4.77 -3.33 -9.16
C LEU A 197 4.31 -3.74 -10.56
N GLN A 198 3.01 -3.73 -10.82
CA GLN A 198 2.46 -4.01 -12.15
C GLN A 198 2.95 -2.99 -13.18
N GLY A 199 2.93 -1.69 -12.84
CA GLY A 199 3.49 -0.64 -13.70
C GLY A 199 4.98 -0.85 -14.00
N MET A 200 5.78 -1.15 -12.98
CA MET A 200 7.21 -1.44 -13.16
C MET A 200 7.45 -2.66 -14.04
N MET A 201 6.63 -3.71 -13.92
CA MET A 201 6.75 -4.92 -14.75
C MET A 201 6.44 -4.60 -16.21
N SER A 202 5.35 -3.87 -16.48
CA SER A 202 4.96 -3.46 -17.83
C SER A 202 6.02 -2.57 -18.50
N ASP A 203 6.64 -1.65 -17.73
CA ASP A 203 7.75 -0.83 -18.22
C ASP A 203 8.98 -1.68 -18.58
N LEU A 204 9.29 -2.72 -17.79
CA LEU A 204 10.40 -3.62 -18.07
C LEU A 204 10.15 -4.48 -19.32
N GLU A 205 8.94 -5.02 -19.47
CA GLU A 205 8.51 -5.77 -20.65
C GLU A 205 8.65 -4.92 -21.92
N THR A 206 8.12 -3.69 -21.87
CA THR A 206 8.21 -2.74 -22.99
C THR A 206 9.66 -2.45 -23.37
N ARG A 207 10.55 -2.25 -22.39
CA ARG A 207 11.97 -2.01 -22.64
C ARG A 207 12.68 -3.24 -23.24
N ALA A 208 12.34 -4.44 -22.77
CA ALA A 208 12.89 -5.68 -23.29
C ALA A 208 12.48 -5.91 -24.75
N GLU A 209 11.20 -5.71 -25.08
CA GLU A 209 10.69 -5.79 -26.45
C GLU A 209 11.34 -4.77 -27.37
N GLN A 210 11.50 -3.52 -26.92
CA GLN A 210 12.19 -2.47 -27.68
C GLN A 210 13.66 -2.81 -27.92
N ALA A 211 14.37 -3.32 -26.91
CA ALA A 211 15.76 -3.73 -27.06
C ALA A 211 15.91 -4.91 -28.03
N GLN A 212 15.00 -5.88 -27.98
CA GLN A 212 14.97 -7.03 -28.89
C GLN A 212 14.70 -6.57 -30.33
N ALA A 213 13.69 -5.73 -30.54
CA ALA A 213 13.38 -5.18 -31.85
C ALA A 213 14.54 -4.37 -32.43
N GLN A 214 15.22 -3.57 -31.61
CA GLN A 214 16.42 -2.82 -32.03
C GLN A 214 17.57 -3.74 -32.42
N ALA A 215 17.82 -4.81 -31.65
CA ALA A 215 18.85 -5.79 -31.96
C ALA A 215 18.55 -6.53 -33.26
N GLU A 216 17.30 -6.94 -33.48
CA GLU A 216 16.85 -7.60 -34.72
C GLU A 216 16.97 -6.66 -35.92
N GLN A 217 16.56 -5.40 -35.78
CA GLN A 217 16.73 -4.38 -36.82
C GLN A 217 18.20 -4.12 -37.16
N ALA A 218 19.08 -4.03 -36.16
CA ALA A 218 20.51 -3.85 -36.38
C ALA A 218 21.12 -5.07 -37.12
N MET A 219 20.70 -6.28 -36.76
CA MET A 219 21.10 -7.52 -37.43
C MET A 219 20.64 -7.59 -38.88
N LEU A 220 19.38 -7.22 -39.15
CA LEU A 220 18.86 -7.12 -40.51
C LEU A 220 19.63 -6.09 -41.33
N GLY A 221 19.89 -4.91 -40.76
CA GLY A 221 20.69 -3.87 -41.40
C GLY A 221 22.11 -4.33 -41.75
N LEU A 222 22.78 -5.09 -40.86
CA LEU A 222 24.11 -5.67 -41.15
C LEU A 222 24.05 -6.70 -42.28
N ARG A 223 23.02 -7.57 -42.30
CA ARG A 223 22.82 -8.57 -43.36
C ARG A 223 22.59 -7.89 -44.71
N GLU A 224 21.69 -6.92 -44.76
CA GLU A 224 21.38 -6.15 -45.97
C GLU A 224 22.60 -5.38 -46.48
N ALA A 225 23.33 -4.70 -45.58
CA ALA A 225 24.54 -3.97 -45.94
C ALA A 225 25.64 -4.89 -46.51
N LEU A 226 25.83 -6.08 -45.92
CA LEU A 226 26.78 -7.08 -46.43
C LEU A 226 26.40 -7.56 -47.83
N LEU A 227 25.13 -7.92 -48.05
CA LEU A 227 24.66 -8.37 -49.35
C LEU A 227 24.78 -7.27 -50.41
N ALA A 228 24.40 -6.03 -50.08
CA ALA A 228 24.54 -4.87 -50.97
C ALA A 228 26.01 -4.57 -51.31
N ALA A 229 26.92 -4.67 -50.33
CA ALA A 229 28.36 -4.47 -50.57
C ALA A 229 28.93 -5.52 -51.54
N LEU A 230 28.53 -6.79 -51.40
CA LEU A 230 28.93 -7.87 -52.32
C LEU A 230 28.39 -7.63 -53.74
N GLU A 231 27.12 -7.22 -53.85
CA GLU A 231 26.48 -6.91 -55.13
C GLU A 231 27.17 -5.73 -55.84
N MET A 232 27.45 -4.62 -55.13
CA MET A 232 28.15 -3.46 -55.68
C MET A 232 29.56 -3.80 -56.19
N ARG A 233 30.23 -4.78 -55.59
CA ARG A 233 31.56 -5.24 -56.05
C ARG A 233 31.48 -6.26 -57.18
N GLY A 234 30.29 -6.55 -57.72
CA GLY A 234 30.10 -7.51 -58.81
C GLY A 234 30.37 -8.95 -58.39
N ARG A 235 30.17 -9.28 -57.10
CA ARG A 235 30.35 -10.63 -56.55
C ARG A 235 28.99 -11.30 -56.35
N PRO A 236 28.44 -12.02 -57.34
CA PRO A 236 27.17 -12.70 -57.18
C PRO A 236 27.31 -13.73 -56.05
N CYS A 237 26.54 -13.55 -54.98
CA CYS A 237 26.56 -14.41 -53.81
C CYS A 237 25.70 -15.66 -54.09
N PRO A 238 26.27 -16.87 -54.17
CA PRO A 238 25.51 -18.09 -54.38
C PRO A 238 24.48 -18.30 -53.27
N GLU A 239 23.35 -18.93 -53.59
CA GLU A 239 22.27 -19.20 -52.63
C GLU A 239 22.72 -19.82 -51.29
N PRO A 240 23.64 -20.81 -51.24
CA PRO A 240 24.11 -21.34 -49.95
C PRO A 240 24.85 -20.30 -49.08
N VAL A 241 25.55 -19.35 -49.70
CA VAL A 241 26.28 -18.29 -48.98
C VAL A 241 25.32 -17.19 -48.53
N ARG A 242 24.35 -16.84 -49.37
CA ARG A 242 23.24 -15.93 -49.01
C ARG A 242 22.46 -16.49 -47.81
N ALA A 243 22.13 -17.78 -47.82
CA ALA A 243 21.45 -18.44 -46.71
C ALA A 243 22.29 -18.41 -45.41
N ARG A 244 23.62 -18.59 -45.50
CA ARG A 244 24.56 -18.49 -44.36
C ARG A 244 24.61 -17.07 -43.77
N VAL A 245 24.57 -16.02 -44.60
CA VAL A 245 24.51 -14.63 -44.13
C VAL A 245 23.19 -14.35 -43.42
N LEU A 246 22.07 -14.76 -44.01
CA LEU A 246 20.73 -14.52 -43.45
C LEU A 246 20.47 -15.29 -42.15
N SER A 247 21.10 -16.45 -41.96
CA SER A 247 20.97 -17.27 -40.74
C SER A 247 21.98 -16.92 -39.65
N CYS A 248 22.99 -16.09 -39.93
CA CYS A 248 24.00 -15.71 -38.94
C CYS A 248 23.38 -14.91 -37.79
N GLN A 249 23.55 -15.39 -36.56
CA GLN A 249 23.03 -14.78 -35.31
C GLN A 249 24.08 -13.89 -34.62
N GLU A 250 25.30 -13.81 -35.15
CA GLU A 250 26.43 -13.14 -34.50
C GLU A 250 26.75 -11.78 -35.17
N PRO A 251 26.46 -10.65 -34.51
CA PRO A 251 26.69 -9.32 -35.09
C PRO A 251 28.16 -9.08 -35.44
N ALA A 252 29.09 -9.56 -34.60
CA ALA A 252 30.52 -9.40 -34.80
C ALA A 252 31.01 -10.15 -36.05
N MET A 253 30.41 -11.30 -36.36
CA MET A 253 30.71 -12.10 -37.55
C MET A 253 30.19 -11.40 -38.81
N LEU A 254 28.94 -10.93 -38.79
CA LEU A 254 28.38 -10.14 -39.88
C LEU A 254 29.18 -8.86 -40.15
N HIS A 255 29.59 -8.15 -39.10
CA HIS A 255 30.42 -6.95 -39.24
C HIS A 255 31.80 -7.28 -39.83
N ARG A 256 32.45 -8.37 -39.40
CA ARG A 256 33.72 -8.83 -39.97
C ARG A 256 33.58 -9.15 -41.45
N TRP A 257 32.55 -9.90 -41.83
CA TRP A 257 32.26 -10.21 -43.23
C TRP A 257 31.96 -8.96 -44.05
N LEU A 258 31.24 -7.99 -43.50
CA LEU A 258 30.98 -6.70 -44.16
C LEU A 258 32.29 -5.95 -44.44
N MET A 259 33.17 -5.84 -43.44
CA MET A 259 34.47 -5.17 -43.62
C MET A 259 35.34 -5.90 -44.65
N ARG A 260 35.38 -7.24 -44.61
CA ARG A 260 36.12 -8.04 -45.60
C ARG A 260 35.50 -7.96 -46.99
N ALA A 261 34.17 -7.88 -47.11
CA ALA A 261 33.50 -7.70 -48.39
C ALA A 261 33.98 -6.42 -49.10
N MET A 262 34.37 -5.39 -48.34
CA MET A 262 34.91 -4.13 -48.87
C MET A 262 36.39 -4.21 -49.30
N SER A 263 37.20 -5.09 -48.71
CA SER A 263 38.65 -5.20 -48.99
C SER A 263 39.03 -6.39 -49.87
N GLU A 264 38.44 -7.56 -49.61
CA GLU A 264 38.95 -8.84 -50.11
C GLU A 264 38.66 -9.09 -51.60
N SER A 265 39.43 -10.02 -52.16
CA SER A 265 39.49 -10.33 -53.59
C SER A 265 38.64 -11.54 -53.99
N SER A 266 38.30 -12.44 -53.06
CA SER A 266 37.47 -13.64 -53.30
C SER A 266 36.34 -13.77 -52.26
N LEU A 267 35.30 -14.57 -52.55
CA LEU A 267 34.25 -14.85 -51.56
C LEU A 267 34.76 -15.73 -50.40
N ASP A 268 35.70 -16.63 -50.68
CA ASP A 268 36.28 -17.51 -49.65
C ASP A 268 37.05 -16.70 -48.59
N ASP A 269 37.77 -15.65 -49.00
CA ASP A 269 38.48 -14.75 -48.09
C ASP A 269 37.50 -13.91 -47.25
N VAL A 270 36.37 -13.50 -47.84
CA VAL A 270 35.32 -12.75 -47.12
C VAL A 270 34.71 -13.59 -46.00
N PHE A 271 34.40 -14.87 -46.29
CA PHE A 271 33.70 -15.77 -45.39
C PHE A 271 34.59 -16.75 -44.63
N ALA A 272 35.91 -16.57 -44.71
CA ALA A 272 36.88 -17.28 -43.88
C ALA A 272 36.58 -17.04 -42.39
N GLU A 273 36.91 -18.00 -41.52
CA GLU A 273 36.72 -17.85 -40.07
C GLU A 273 37.59 -16.71 -39.49
#